data_AF-A0A835S4N5-F1
#
_entry.id   AF-A0A835S4N5-F1
#
_cell.length_a   1.000
_cell.length_b   1.000
_cell.length_c   1.000
_cell.angle_alpha   90.00
_cell.angle_beta   90.00
_cell.angle_gamma   90.00
#
_symmetry.space_group_name_H-M   'P 1'
#
loop_
_entity.id
_entity.type
_entity.pdbx_description
1 polymer ?
#
loop_
_entity_poly.entity_id
_entity_poly.type
_entity_poly.pdbx_seq_one_letter_code
_entity_poly.pdbx_strand_id
1 'polypeptide(L)'
;MRTPKYGIIKNTDDWRDKAYNLPFTKTTLLEIFFGIYGLFGILIAIFSNNPIFAPIIGIHVVGFFYIAYLSLSHTRYKRDKPSKIHYLTKEEKMANVLYKFAMGGIVALIIFAAYMAYTGYETDVYPLDISRGLLDRIMISSDPHSILVDLKEIKGFLREEGNPVWIFPTPSTDWNRIQQDLDVMIANVELIASVPRDSSVFNTGMIDLSDRALVLQENLEDVTPYMYVNFINIVLAAVWIAAILGIFAVLKRKKEQLQTSDTEGV
;
A
#
# COMPACT_ATOMS: atom_id res chain seq x y z
N MET A 1 50.16 3.82 27.60
CA MET A 1 49.64 4.87 26.71
C MET A 1 48.40 4.34 26.01
N ARG A 2 47.25 5.04 26.08
CA ARG A 2 46.06 4.73 25.27
C ARG A 2 46.18 5.48 23.95
N THR A 3 46.25 4.77 22.82
CA THR A 3 46.20 5.40 21.50
C THR A 3 44.80 5.98 21.25
N PRO A 4 44.65 7.24 20.79
CA PRO A 4 43.35 7.83 20.56
C PRO A 4 42.62 7.08 19.43
N LYS A 5 41.40 6.58 19.69
CA LYS A 5 40.60 5.76 18.75
C LYS A 5 40.37 6.43 17.38
N TYR A 6 40.35 7.77 17.35
CA TYR A 6 40.17 8.55 16.12
C TYR A 6 41.41 9.39 15.72
N GLY A 7 42.50 9.33 16.49
CA GLY A 7 43.75 10.02 16.15
C GLY A 7 43.59 11.50 15.79
N ILE A 8 42.68 12.22 16.46
CA ILE A 8 42.49 13.67 16.27
C ILE A 8 43.63 14.38 17.01
N ILE A 9 44.50 15.05 16.26
CA ILE A 9 45.70 15.72 16.80
C ILE A 9 45.61 17.25 16.65
N LYS A 10 44.84 17.74 15.66
CA LYS A 10 44.66 19.18 15.37
C LYS A 10 43.19 19.57 15.49
N ASN A 11 42.90 20.83 15.87
CA ASN A 11 41.53 21.34 15.99
C ASN A 11 40.75 21.39 14.65
N THR A 12 41.43 21.21 13.52
CA THR A 12 40.84 21.13 12.19
C THR A 12 40.63 19.69 11.70
N ASP A 13 41.00 18.69 12.51
CA ASP A 13 41.01 17.28 12.13
C ASP A 13 39.67 16.64 12.55
N ASP A 14 38.93 16.10 11.58
CA ASP A 14 37.58 15.55 11.78
C ASP A 14 37.64 14.03 11.96
N TRP A 15 36.86 13.49 12.91
CA TRP A 15 36.72 12.05 13.12
C TRP A 15 36.05 11.36 11.93
N ARG A 16 35.30 12.10 11.11
CA ARG A 16 34.52 11.60 9.96
C ARG A 16 35.37 10.99 8.84
N ASP A 17 36.66 11.34 8.74
CA ASP A 17 37.57 10.85 7.69
C ASP A 17 38.50 9.72 8.15
N LYS A 18 38.27 9.17 9.35
CA LYS A 18 39.13 8.15 9.98
C LYS A 18 38.57 6.73 9.79
N ALA A 19 39.44 5.73 9.95
CA ALA A 19 39.18 4.33 9.61
C ALA A 19 38.05 3.63 10.41
N TYR A 20 37.62 4.21 11.54
CA TYR A 20 36.54 3.70 12.40
C TYR A 20 35.17 4.33 12.07
N ASN A 21 34.88 4.59 10.79
CA ASN A 21 33.59 5.12 10.36
C ASN A 21 32.57 3.99 10.09
N LEU A 22 31.30 4.24 10.42
CA LEU A 22 30.21 3.28 10.28
C LEU A 22 29.65 3.33 8.85
N PRO A 23 29.60 2.21 8.11
CA PRO A 23 28.99 2.15 6.78
C PRO A 23 27.46 2.20 6.86
N PHE A 24 26.80 2.54 5.76
CA PHE A 24 25.35 2.50 5.63
C PHE A 24 24.83 1.10 6.00
N THR A 25 23.97 1.00 7.01
CA THR A 25 23.50 -0.28 7.53
C THR A 25 22.10 -0.62 7.01
N LYS A 26 21.80 -1.92 6.93
CA LYS A 26 20.45 -2.42 6.57
C LYS A 26 19.38 -1.93 7.56
N THR A 27 19.77 -1.68 8.81
CA THR A 27 18.91 -1.16 9.87
C THR A 27 18.38 0.22 9.52
N THR A 28 19.19 1.10 8.93
CA THR A 28 18.77 2.45 8.51
C THR A 28 17.69 2.41 7.44
N LEU A 29 17.74 1.43 6.53
CA LEU A 29 16.72 1.25 5.50
C LEU A 29 15.38 0.76 6.11
N LEU A 30 15.47 -0.10 7.14
CA LEU A 30 14.32 -0.55 7.93
C LEU A 30 13.69 0.60 8.73
N GLU A 31 14.51 1.48 9.31
CA GLU A 31 14.06 2.67 10.05
C GLU A 31 13.30 3.63 9.13
N ILE A 32 13.80 3.91 7.92
CA ILE A 32 13.10 4.72 6.92
C ILE A 32 11.76 4.06 6.53
N PHE A 33 11.77 2.74 6.29
CA PHE A 33 10.58 1.99 5.95
C PHE A 33 9.50 2.09 7.03
N PHE A 34 9.85 1.86 8.29
CA PHE A 34 8.89 1.99 9.41
C PHE A 34 8.44 3.42 9.66
N GLY A 35 9.30 4.41 9.42
CA GLY A 35 8.91 5.83 9.44
C GLY A 35 7.84 6.16 8.40
N ILE A 36 8.02 5.70 7.16
CA ILE A 36 7.05 5.86 6.07
C ILE A 36 5.75 5.09 6.37
N TYR A 37 5.86 3.85 6.85
CA TYR A 37 4.71 3.03 7.23
C TYR A 37 3.86 3.69 8.32
N GLY A 38 4.48 4.24 9.37
CA GLY A 38 3.75 4.95 10.40
C GLY A 38 3.11 6.25 9.88
N LEU A 39 3.68 6.90 8.86
CA LEU A 39 3.06 8.06 8.20
C LEU A 39 1.71 7.67 7.54
N PHE A 40 1.67 6.52 6.85
CA PHE A 40 0.42 5.95 6.34
C PHE A 40 -0.55 5.60 7.47
N GLY A 41 -0.05 5.06 8.59
CA GLY A 41 -0.88 4.77 9.77
C GLY A 41 -1.55 6.02 10.37
N ILE A 42 -0.85 7.17 10.37
CA ILE A 42 -1.43 8.46 10.80
C ILE A 42 -2.54 8.89 9.83
N LEU A 43 -2.31 8.79 8.52
CA LEU A 43 -3.32 9.12 7.51
C LEU A 43 -4.56 8.25 7.68
N ILE A 44 -4.39 6.92 7.79
CA ILE A 44 -5.48 5.98 8.01
C ILE A 44 -6.24 6.32 9.30
N ALA A 45 -5.55 6.60 10.40
CA ALA A 45 -6.21 6.94 11.67
C ALA A 45 -7.07 8.22 11.56
N ILE A 46 -6.65 9.20 10.78
CA ILE A 46 -7.42 10.43 10.53
C ILE A 46 -8.63 10.14 9.65
N PHE A 47 -8.46 9.38 8.56
CA PHE A 47 -9.55 9.07 7.64
C PHE A 47 -10.57 8.07 8.19
N SER A 48 -10.17 7.18 9.11
CA SER A 48 -11.06 6.24 9.79
C SER A 48 -11.76 6.81 11.04
N ASN A 49 -11.82 8.15 11.20
CA ASN A 49 -12.45 8.83 12.34
C ASN A 49 -11.94 8.38 13.74
N ASN A 50 -10.70 7.89 13.81
CA ASN A 50 -10.07 7.48 15.07
C ASN A 50 -8.76 8.23 15.33
N PRO A 51 -8.82 9.56 15.51
CA PRO A 51 -7.63 10.42 15.60
C PRO A 51 -6.82 10.22 16.88
N ILE A 52 -7.33 9.46 17.85
CA ILE A 52 -6.64 9.16 19.12
C ILE A 52 -5.33 8.40 18.87
N PHE A 53 -5.27 7.60 17.81
CA PHE A 53 -4.07 6.85 17.44
C PHE A 53 -3.02 7.71 16.72
N ALA A 54 -3.40 8.82 16.10
CA ALA A 54 -2.48 9.69 15.37
C ALA A 54 -1.31 10.22 16.23
N PRO A 55 -1.51 10.77 17.46
CA PRO A 55 -0.39 11.22 18.29
C PRO A 55 0.48 10.05 18.80
N ILE A 56 -0.10 8.89 19.05
CA ILE A 56 0.63 7.69 19.51
C ILE A 56 1.54 7.16 18.39
N ILE A 57 1.04 7.09 17.16
CA ILE A 57 1.82 6.69 15.99
C ILE A 57 2.83 7.80 15.63
N GLY A 58 2.43 9.07 15.78
CA GLY A 58 3.25 10.24 15.52
C GLY A 58 4.60 10.21 16.26
N ILE A 59 4.60 9.85 17.54
CA ILE A 59 5.86 9.78 18.32
C ILE A 59 6.83 8.73 17.76
N HIS A 60 6.30 7.60 17.26
CA HIS A 60 7.10 6.54 16.66
C HIS A 60 7.67 6.94 15.30
N VAL A 61 6.84 7.59 14.46
CA VAL A 61 7.25 8.10 13.15
C VAL A 61 8.38 9.11 13.28
N VAL A 62 8.24 10.06 14.20
CA VAL A 62 9.30 11.04 14.50
C VAL A 62 10.56 10.34 14.99
N GLY A 63 10.45 9.35 15.87
CA GLY A 63 11.57 8.55 16.36
C GLY A 63 12.32 7.82 15.24
N PHE A 64 11.60 7.13 14.35
CA PHE A 64 12.21 6.40 13.23
C PHE A 64 12.88 7.33 12.24
N PHE A 65 12.25 8.43 11.85
CA PHE A 65 12.87 9.41 10.96
C PHE A 65 14.05 10.12 11.60
N TYR A 66 14.01 10.38 12.91
CA TYR A 66 15.12 10.98 13.64
C TYR A 66 16.35 10.05 13.67
N ILE A 67 16.15 8.76 13.99
CA ILE A 67 17.24 7.77 13.98
C ILE A 67 17.74 7.55 12.56
N ALA A 68 16.86 7.44 11.56
CA ALA A 68 17.24 7.32 10.16
C ALA A 68 18.07 8.54 9.70
N TYR A 69 17.67 9.75 10.08
CA TYR A 69 18.39 10.98 9.79
C TYR A 69 19.78 11.01 10.44
N LEU A 70 19.90 10.61 11.72
CA LEU A 70 21.18 10.51 12.41
C LEU A 70 22.08 9.45 11.75
N SER A 71 21.51 8.29 11.42
CA SER A 71 22.21 7.22 10.71
C SER A 71 22.72 7.69 9.34
N LEU A 72 21.91 8.41 8.57
CA LEU A 72 22.30 8.97 7.27
C LEU A 72 23.37 10.06 7.41
N SER A 73 23.18 11.01 8.33
CA SER A 73 24.12 12.12 8.54
C SER A 73 25.49 11.67 9.08
N HIS A 74 25.53 10.56 9.82
CA HIS A 74 26.78 9.95 10.31
C HIS A 74 27.38 8.92 9.35
N THR A 75 26.66 8.54 8.29
CA THR A 75 27.17 7.66 7.25
C THR A 75 27.88 8.47 6.16
N ARG A 76 29.20 8.32 6.02
CA ARG A 76 29.89 8.71 4.78
C ARG A 76 30.16 7.47 3.94
N TYR A 77 29.85 7.56 2.65
CA TYR A 77 30.25 6.56 1.66
C TYR A 77 31.77 6.45 1.69
N LYS A 78 32.30 5.26 2.04
CA LYS A 78 33.73 4.98 1.93
C LYS A 78 34.08 5.19 0.46
N ARG A 79 34.75 6.30 0.12
CA ARG A 79 35.37 6.45 -1.20
C ARG A 79 36.40 5.33 -1.26
N ASP A 80 36.09 4.29 -2.01
CA ASP A 80 37.08 3.27 -2.33
C ASP A 80 38.31 4.02 -2.85
N LYS A 81 39.47 3.78 -2.22
CA LYS A 81 40.75 4.23 -2.78
C LYS A 81 40.76 3.76 -4.23
N PRO A 82 41.17 4.58 -5.22
CA PRO A 82 41.17 4.18 -6.61
C PRO A 82 41.86 2.82 -6.70
N SER A 83 41.09 1.78 -7.01
CA SER A 83 41.63 0.43 -7.01
C SER A 83 42.73 0.43 -8.07
N LYS A 84 43.87 -0.21 -7.73
CA LYS A 84 44.84 -0.55 -8.76
C LYS A 84 44.07 -1.24 -9.88
N ILE A 85 44.34 -0.89 -11.14
CA ILE A 85 43.66 -1.43 -12.33
C ILE A 85 43.56 -2.95 -12.17
N HIS A 86 42.38 -3.42 -11.78
CA HIS A 86 42.10 -4.82 -11.49
C HIS A 86 41.40 -5.38 -12.72
N TYR A 87 42.02 -6.35 -13.38
CA TYR A 87 41.40 -7.05 -14.49
C TYR A 87 40.35 -8.00 -13.92
N LEU A 88 39.07 -7.75 -14.23
CA LEU A 88 37.97 -8.60 -13.77
C LEU A 88 38.21 -10.05 -14.20
N THR A 89 38.20 -10.96 -13.24
CA THR A 89 38.28 -12.39 -13.50
C THR A 89 37.02 -12.87 -14.26
N LYS A 90 37.09 -14.06 -14.88
CA LYS A 90 35.94 -14.63 -15.62
C LYS A 90 34.73 -14.81 -14.70
N GLU A 91 34.96 -15.13 -13.42
CA GLU A 91 33.92 -15.32 -12.41
C GLU A 91 33.26 -14.00 -11.99
N GLU A 92 34.04 -12.93 -11.81
CA GLU A 92 33.50 -11.60 -11.51
C GLU A 92 32.72 -11.01 -12.68
N LYS A 93 33.17 -11.22 -13.93
CA LYS A 93 32.42 -10.81 -15.13
C LYS A 93 31.08 -11.53 -15.19
N MET A 94 31.06 -12.84 -14.94
CA MET A 94 29.82 -13.63 -14.90
C MET A 94 28.90 -13.18 -13.75
N ALA A 95 29.45 -12.86 -12.58
CA ALA A 95 28.69 -12.34 -11.46
C ALA A 95 28.07 -10.97 -11.76
N ASN A 96 28.81 -10.07 -12.40
CA ASN A 96 28.29 -8.76 -12.80
C ASN A 96 27.14 -8.87 -13.81
N VAL A 97 27.24 -9.80 -14.77
CA VAL A 97 26.14 -10.13 -15.69
C VAL A 97 24.91 -10.64 -14.91
N LEU A 98 25.12 -11.56 -13.96
CA LEU A 98 24.04 -12.07 -13.09
C LEU A 98 23.40 -10.96 -12.24
N TYR A 99 24.19 -10.05 -11.66
CA TYR A 99 23.68 -8.90 -10.91
C TYR A 99 22.84 -7.97 -11.79
N LYS A 100 23.28 -7.69 -13.03
CA LYS A 100 22.52 -6.87 -13.98
C LYS A 100 21.20 -7.54 -14.38
N PHE A 101 21.21 -8.86 -14.61
CA PHE A 101 19.98 -9.61 -14.88
C PHE A 101 19.04 -9.63 -13.67
N ALA A 102 19.57 -9.83 -12.47
CA ALA A 102 18.77 -9.81 -11.25
C ALA A 102 18.18 -8.42 -10.97
N MET A 103 18.96 -7.35 -11.22
CA MET A 103 18.47 -5.97 -11.11
C MET A 103 17.36 -5.70 -12.14
N GLY A 104 17.57 -6.09 -13.40
CA GLY A 104 16.54 -5.99 -14.45
C GLY A 104 15.28 -6.79 -14.10
N GLY A 105 15.45 -7.99 -13.53
CA GLY A 105 14.37 -8.82 -13.02
C GLY A 105 13.58 -8.13 -11.92
N ILE A 106 14.24 -7.57 -10.90
CA ILE A 106 13.58 -6.84 -9.81
C ILE A 106 12.79 -5.64 -10.35
N VAL A 107 13.37 -4.86 -11.27
CA VAL A 107 12.67 -3.72 -11.89
C VAL A 107 11.44 -4.19 -12.66
N ALA A 108 11.56 -5.26 -13.46
CA ALA A 108 10.43 -5.83 -14.19
C ALA A 108 9.33 -6.33 -13.23
N LEU A 109 9.70 -6.96 -12.10
CA LEU A 109 8.75 -7.39 -11.08
C LEU A 109 8.02 -6.21 -10.42
N ILE A 110 8.73 -5.11 -10.14
CA ILE A 110 8.12 -3.90 -9.57
C ILE A 110 7.11 -3.29 -10.54
N ILE A 111 7.48 -3.16 -11.83
CA ILE A 111 6.58 -2.65 -12.86
C ILE A 111 5.35 -3.56 -13.00
N PHE A 112 5.56 -4.87 -13.01
CA PHE A 112 4.48 -5.84 -13.08
C PHE A 112 3.55 -5.75 -11.86
N ALA A 113 4.10 -5.64 -10.66
CA ALA A 113 3.31 -5.47 -9.43
C ALA A 113 2.49 -4.18 -9.45
N ALA A 114 3.09 -3.07 -9.91
CA ALA A 114 2.38 -1.80 -10.05
C ALA A 114 1.21 -1.89 -11.06
N TYR A 115 1.43 -2.56 -12.19
CA TYR A 115 0.38 -2.83 -13.17
C TYR A 115 -0.75 -3.67 -12.57
N MET A 116 -0.42 -4.78 -11.90
CA MET A 116 -1.41 -5.64 -11.24
C MET A 116 -2.23 -4.90 -10.18
N ALA A 117 -1.58 -4.02 -9.40
CA ALA A 117 -2.27 -3.19 -8.41
C ALA A 117 -3.22 -2.19 -9.06
N TYR A 118 -2.80 -1.55 -10.16
CA TYR A 118 -3.65 -0.64 -10.93
C TYR A 118 -4.88 -1.37 -11.50
N THR A 119 -4.68 -2.50 -12.17
CA THR A 119 -5.79 -3.27 -12.75
C THR A 119 -6.71 -3.83 -11.67
N GLY A 120 -6.17 -4.26 -10.53
CA GLY A 120 -6.98 -4.74 -9.41
C GLY A 120 -7.85 -3.63 -8.82
N TYR A 121 -7.32 -2.41 -8.67
CA TYR A 121 -8.12 -1.27 -8.25
C TYR A 121 -9.24 -0.96 -9.25
N GLU A 122 -8.92 -0.91 -10.55
CA GLU A 122 -9.88 -0.62 -11.61
C GLU A 122 -11.05 -1.62 -11.65
N THR A 123 -10.78 -2.91 -11.44
CA THR A 123 -11.82 -3.94 -11.54
C THR A 123 -12.59 -4.16 -10.25
N ASP A 124 -11.93 -4.06 -9.09
CA ASP A 124 -12.52 -4.51 -7.82
C ASP A 124 -12.98 -3.35 -6.94
N VAL A 125 -12.32 -2.20 -6.98
CA VAL A 125 -12.58 -1.10 -6.04
C VAL A 125 -13.24 0.09 -6.72
N TYR A 126 -12.75 0.47 -7.89
CA TYR A 126 -13.26 1.64 -8.61
C TYR A 126 -14.79 1.60 -8.87
N PRO A 127 -15.42 0.44 -9.21
CA PRO A 127 -16.88 0.36 -9.34
C PRO A 127 -17.62 0.68 -8.03
N LEU A 128 -17.02 0.40 -6.87
CA LEU A 128 -17.57 0.74 -5.56
C LEU A 128 -17.49 2.23 -5.29
N ASP A 129 -16.35 2.85 -5.62
CA ASP A 129 -16.17 4.30 -5.48
C ASP A 129 -17.16 5.08 -6.35
N ILE A 130 -17.39 4.63 -7.60
CA ILE A 130 -18.45 5.19 -8.46
C ILE A 130 -19.83 5.00 -7.81
N SER A 131 -20.12 3.79 -7.35
CA SER A 131 -21.42 3.48 -6.73
C SER A 131 -21.70 4.35 -5.51
N ARG A 132 -20.70 4.61 -4.67
CA ARG A 132 -20.81 5.52 -3.52
C ARG A 132 -21.11 6.95 -3.95
N GLY A 133 -20.44 7.46 -5.00
CA GLY A 133 -20.74 8.79 -5.55
C GLY A 133 -22.12 8.90 -6.19
N LEU A 134 -22.63 7.82 -6.78
CA LEU A 134 -24.02 7.74 -7.25
C LEU A 134 -25.01 7.72 -6.09
N LEU A 135 -24.70 7.03 -4.99
CA LEU A 135 -25.53 7.04 -3.78
C LEU A 135 -25.58 8.43 -3.13
N ASP A 136 -24.46 9.15 -3.06
CA ASP A 136 -24.44 10.56 -2.62
C ASP A 136 -25.39 11.43 -3.45
N ARG A 137 -25.40 11.21 -4.77
CA ARG A 137 -26.31 11.90 -5.69
C ARG A 137 -27.77 11.53 -5.43
N ILE A 138 -28.07 10.26 -5.15
CA ILE A 138 -29.42 9.79 -4.83
C ILE A 138 -29.93 10.45 -3.55
N MET A 139 -29.10 10.53 -2.50
CA MET A 139 -29.46 11.12 -1.20
C MET A 139 -29.90 12.60 -1.29
N ILE A 140 -29.34 13.35 -2.25
CA ILE A 140 -29.68 14.77 -2.45
C ILE A 140 -30.70 15.00 -3.58
N SER A 141 -31.01 13.98 -4.37
CA SER A 141 -31.88 14.12 -5.53
C SER A 141 -33.35 14.12 -5.12
N SER A 142 -34.14 14.92 -5.83
CA SER A 142 -35.60 14.96 -5.71
C SER A 142 -36.31 14.46 -6.97
N ASP A 143 -35.56 13.94 -7.95
CA ASP A 143 -36.11 13.42 -9.20
C ASP A 143 -36.06 11.88 -9.27
N PRO A 144 -37.22 11.20 -9.22
CA PRO A 144 -37.29 9.73 -9.28
C PRO A 144 -36.65 9.14 -10.54
N HIS A 145 -36.73 9.83 -11.69
CA HIS A 145 -36.17 9.31 -12.93
C HIS A 145 -34.64 9.26 -12.88
N SER A 146 -34.00 10.34 -12.42
CA SER A 146 -32.56 10.35 -12.18
C SER A 146 -32.15 9.27 -11.17
N ILE A 147 -32.86 9.15 -10.05
CA ILE A 147 -32.55 8.13 -9.02
C ILE A 147 -32.63 6.72 -9.59
N LEU A 148 -33.64 6.44 -10.42
CA LEU A 148 -33.81 5.13 -11.04
C LEU A 148 -32.66 4.78 -11.99
N VAL A 149 -32.17 5.75 -12.76
CA VAL A 149 -30.99 5.57 -13.62
C VAL A 149 -29.77 5.23 -12.76
N ASP A 150 -29.54 5.99 -11.70
CA ASP A 150 -28.40 5.84 -10.81
C ASP A 150 -28.40 4.47 -10.11
N LEU A 151 -29.55 4.03 -9.60
CA LEU A 151 -29.70 2.71 -8.97
C LEU A 151 -29.45 1.57 -9.95
N LYS A 152 -29.90 1.68 -11.21
CA LYS A 152 -29.63 0.66 -12.24
C LYS A 152 -28.15 0.61 -12.62
N GLU A 153 -27.49 1.76 -12.63
CA GLU A 153 -26.05 1.86 -12.90
C GLU A 153 -25.24 1.23 -11.75
N ILE A 154 -25.56 1.57 -10.49
CA ILE A 154 -24.98 0.93 -9.29
C ILE A 154 -25.17 -0.59 -9.37
N LYS A 155 -26.37 -1.06 -9.67
CA LYS A 155 -26.66 -2.50 -9.77
C LYS A 155 -25.74 -3.22 -10.76
N GLY A 156 -25.44 -2.58 -11.89
CA GLY A 156 -24.54 -3.12 -12.92
C GLY A 156 -23.05 -3.10 -12.55
N PHE A 157 -22.63 -2.21 -11.64
CA PHE A 157 -21.25 -2.14 -11.16
C PHE A 157 -20.94 -3.14 -10.05
N LEU A 158 -21.93 -3.44 -9.20
CA LEU A 158 -21.74 -4.32 -8.06
C LEU A 158 -21.79 -5.80 -8.47
N ARG A 159 -21.08 -6.63 -7.71
CA ARG A 159 -21.11 -8.09 -7.90
C ARG A 159 -22.48 -8.64 -7.53
N GLU A 160 -22.86 -9.76 -8.15
CA GLU A 160 -24.16 -10.38 -7.92
C GLU A 160 -24.18 -11.24 -6.66
N GLU A 161 -23.10 -11.97 -6.37
CA GLU A 161 -23.08 -12.99 -5.31
C GLU A 161 -21.79 -13.00 -4.48
N GLY A 162 -21.91 -13.55 -3.28
CA GLY A 162 -20.79 -13.85 -2.37
C GLY A 162 -20.55 -12.79 -1.31
N ASN A 163 -19.60 -13.06 -0.42
CA ASN A 163 -19.19 -12.12 0.63
C ASN A 163 -17.67 -11.87 0.54
N PRO A 164 -17.22 -10.61 0.35
CA PRO A 164 -15.80 -10.28 0.27
C PRO A 164 -15.11 -10.35 1.64
N VAL A 165 -15.85 -10.25 2.75
CA VAL A 165 -15.33 -10.39 4.10
C VAL A 165 -15.08 -11.86 4.41
N TRP A 166 -13.81 -12.26 4.37
CA TRP A 166 -13.41 -13.68 4.50
C TRP A 166 -13.15 -14.13 5.94
N ILE A 167 -12.96 -13.21 6.89
CA ILE A 167 -12.69 -13.56 8.29
C ILE A 167 -13.99 -13.69 9.10
N PHE A 168 -14.84 -12.66 9.06
CA PHE A 168 -16.09 -12.60 9.80
C PHE A 168 -17.19 -11.98 8.93
N PRO A 169 -17.73 -12.74 7.96
CA PRO A 169 -18.75 -12.22 7.05
C PRO A 169 -20.02 -11.82 7.81
N THR A 170 -20.62 -10.72 7.38
CA THR A 170 -21.88 -10.18 7.92
C THR A 170 -22.93 -10.09 6.82
N PRO A 171 -24.23 -10.05 7.16
CA PRO A 171 -25.28 -9.80 6.18
C PRO A 171 -25.17 -8.44 5.48
N SER A 172 -24.58 -7.43 6.13
CA SER A 172 -24.33 -6.10 5.55
C SER A 172 -23.30 -6.13 4.41
N THR A 173 -22.42 -7.13 4.40
CA THR A 173 -21.34 -7.26 3.41
C THR A 173 -21.65 -8.30 2.33
N ASP A 174 -22.82 -8.92 2.36
CA ASP A 174 -23.24 -9.93 1.40
C ASP A 174 -23.79 -9.28 0.12
N TRP A 175 -23.15 -9.58 -1.03
CA TRP A 175 -23.57 -9.05 -2.33
C TRP A 175 -24.99 -9.45 -2.70
N ASN A 176 -25.44 -10.66 -2.35
CA ASN A 176 -26.81 -11.08 -2.63
C ASN A 176 -27.82 -10.17 -1.92
N ARG A 177 -27.50 -9.80 -0.68
CA ARG A 177 -28.37 -8.95 0.13
C ARG A 177 -28.37 -7.51 -0.38
N ILE A 178 -27.20 -6.99 -0.73
CA ILE A 178 -27.04 -5.67 -1.35
C ILE A 178 -27.82 -5.57 -2.67
N GLN A 179 -27.73 -6.59 -3.53
CA GLN A 179 -28.48 -6.65 -4.78
C GLN A 179 -30.00 -6.68 -4.55
N GLN A 180 -30.45 -7.44 -3.55
CA GLN A 180 -31.85 -7.48 -3.16
C GLN A 180 -32.35 -6.12 -2.63
N ASP A 181 -31.55 -5.43 -1.82
CA ASP A 181 -31.91 -4.12 -1.30
C ASP A 181 -31.98 -3.08 -2.43
N LEU A 182 -31.08 -3.15 -3.41
CA LEU A 182 -31.14 -2.35 -4.65
C LEU A 182 -32.41 -2.64 -5.46
N ASP A 183 -32.81 -3.90 -5.61
CA ASP A 183 -34.04 -4.27 -6.32
C ASP A 183 -35.29 -3.70 -5.64
N VAL A 184 -35.33 -3.74 -4.31
CA VAL A 184 -36.42 -3.12 -3.54
C VAL A 184 -36.42 -1.60 -3.72
N MET A 185 -35.25 -0.96 -3.69
CA MET A 185 -35.15 0.49 -3.92
C MET A 185 -35.61 0.87 -5.33
N ILE A 186 -35.20 0.13 -6.36
CA ILE A 186 -35.63 0.38 -7.75
C ILE A 186 -37.16 0.28 -7.87
N ALA A 187 -37.76 -0.79 -7.32
CA ALA A 187 -39.21 -0.95 -7.32
C ALA A 187 -39.94 0.18 -6.57
N ASN A 188 -39.39 0.63 -5.43
CA ASN A 188 -39.94 1.74 -4.66
C ASN A 188 -39.89 3.06 -5.44
N VAL A 189 -38.78 3.34 -6.14
CA VAL A 189 -38.64 4.54 -6.98
C VAL A 189 -39.64 4.53 -8.13
N GLU A 190 -39.84 3.39 -8.78
CA GLU A 190 -40.83 3.24 -9.86
C GLU A 190 -42.25 3.55 -9.35
N LEU A 191 -42.59 3.12 -8.13
CA LEU A 191 -43.86 3.47 -7.50
C LEU A 191 -43.94 4.97 -7.16
N ILE A 192 -42.90 5.54 -6.55
CA ILE A 192 -42.86 6.97 -6.18
C ILE A 192 -42.95 7.88 -7.41
N ALA A 193 -42.37 7.47 -8.53
CA ALA A 193 -42.43 8.22 -9.80
C ALA A 193 -43.87 8.42 -10.31
N SER A 194 -44.80 7.54 -9.93
CA SER A 194 -46.22 7.63 -10.30
C SER A 194 -47.05 8.54 -9.37
N VAL A 195 -46.50 8.95 -8.23
CA VAL A 195 -47.19 9.71 -7.19
C VAL A 195 -47.02 11.23 -7.42
N PRO A 196 -48.06 12.06 -7.18
CA PRO A 196 -47.93 13.51 -7.25
C PRO A 196 -46.87 14.07 -6.29
N ARG A 197 -46.03 14.99 -6.79
CA ARG A 197 -44.89 15.57 -6.05
C ARG A 197 -45.29 16.40 -4.83
N ASP A 198 -46.51 16.92 -4.81
CA ASP A 198 -47.08 17.70 -3.71
C ASP A 198 -47.69 16.82 -2.60
N SER A 199 -47.75 15.50 -2.80
CA SER A 199 -48.27 14.58 -1.80
C SER A 199 -47.30 14.33 -0.65
N SER A 200 -47.83 14.07 0.55
CA SER A 200 -47.02 13.62 1.68
C SER A 200 -46.35 12.27 1.41
N VAL A 201 -47.01 11.39 0.65
CA VAL A 201 -46.48 10.07 0.27
C VAL A 201 -45.21 10.20 -0.56
N PHE A 202 -45.17 11.14 -1.51
CA PHE A 202 -43.98 11.42 -2.30
C PHE A 202 -42.82 11.86 -1.41
N ASN A 203 -43.04 12.86 -0.55
CA ASN A 203 -41.99 13.38 0.33
C ASN A 203 -41.45 12.31 1.31
N THR A 204 -42.34 11.52 1.92
CA THR A 204 -41.94 10.40 2.79
C THR A 204 -41.18 9.33 2.02
N GLY A 205 -41.61 8.99 0.81
CA GLY A 205 -40.92 8.02 -0.05
C GLY A 205 -39.52 8.48 -0.44
N MET A 206 -39.35 9.76 -0.76
CA MET A 206 -38.04 10.34 -1.06
C MET A 206 -37.09 10.33 0.14
N ILE A 207 -37.60 10.57 1.36
CA ILE A 207 -36.80 10.47 2.59
C ILE A 207 -36.37 9.02 2.84
N ASP A 208 -37.29 8.05 2.75
CA ASP A 208 -36.94 6.62 2.90
C ASP A 208 -35.89 6.17 1.88
N LEU A 209 -35.96 6.66 0.63
CA LEU A 209 -34.94 6.39 -0.39
C LEU A 209 -33.58 6.98 -0.02
N SER A 210 -33.54 8.21 0.48
CA SER A 210 -32.29 8.84 0.94
C SER A 210 -31.68 8.06 2.10
N ASP A 211 -32.49 7.65 3.09
CA ASP A 211 -32.02 6.89 4.25
C ASP A 211 -31.50 5.50 3.83
N ARG A 212 -32.17 4.83 2.89
CA ARG A 212 -31.70 3.55 2.34
C ARG A 212 -30.41 3.69 1.54
N ALA A 213 -30.27 4.78 0.78
CA ALA A 213 -29.05 5.05 0.03
C ALA A 213 -27.85 5.25 0.96
N LEU A 214 -28.06 5.91 2.11
CA LEU A 214 -27.04 6.04 3.15
C LEU A 214 -26.64 4.68 3.75
N VAL A 215 -27.62 3.84 4.14
CA VAL A 215 -27.34 2.49 4.66
C VAL A 215 -26.59 1.64 3.62
N LEU A 216 -26.96 1.76 2.35
CA LEU A 216 -26.27 1.04 1.30
C LEU A 216 -24.83 1.55 1.11
N GLN A 217 -24.61 2.85 1.22
CA GLN A 217 -23.27 3.45 1.18
C GLN A 217 -22.40 2.91 2.33
N GLU A 218 -22.93 2.84 3.55
CA GLU A 218 -22.24 2.25 4.71
C GLU A 218 -21.87 0.78 4.46
N ASN A 219 -22.79 -0.02 3.89
CA ASN A 219 -22.51 -1.40 3.50
C ASN A 219 -21.35 -1.50 2.48
N LEU A 220 -21.31 -0.60 1.49
CA LEU A 220 -20.20 -0.57 0.52
C LEU A 220 -18.88 -0.13 1.17
N GLU A 221 -18.92 0.77 2.16
CA GLU A 221 -17.75 1.17 2.95
C GLU A 221 -17.17 0.01 3.76
N ASP A 222 -18.04 -0.79 4.40
CA ASP A 222 -17.64 -1.99 5.15
C ASP A 222 -16.96 -3.04 4.25
N VAL A 223 -17.43 -3.15 3.00
CA VAL A 223 -16.89 -4.09 2.01
C VAL A 223 -15.55 -3.64 1.43
N THR A 224 -15.37 -2.34 1.22
CA THR A 224 -14.24 -1.76 0.46
C THR A 224 -12.85 -2.26 0.91
N PRO A 225 -12.50 -2.32 2.22
CA PRO A 225 -11.20 -2.82 2.67
C PRO A 225 -10.88 -4.24 2.21
N TYR A 226 -11.90 -5.10 2.10
CA TYR A 226 -11.75 -6.50 1.73
C TYR A 226 -11.64 -6.70 0.22
N MET A 227 -12.07 -5.71 -0.56
CA MET A 227 -11.85 -5.68 -2.01
C MET A 227 -10.39 -5.33 -2.32
N TYR A 228 -9.77 -4.44 -1.54
CA TYR A 228 -8.32 -4.24 -1.60
C TYR A 228 -7.54 -5.46 -1.12
N VAL A 229 -7.92 -6.00 0.05
CA VAL A 229 -7.19 -7.04 0.76
C VAL A 229 -7.96 -8.36 0.72
N ASN A 230 -8.15 -8.87 -0.50
CA ASN A 230 -8.67 -10.21 -0.71
C ASN A 230 -7.60 -11.26 -0.32
N PHE A 231 -8.01 -12.39 0.24
CA PHE A 231 -7.15 -13.53 0.57
C PHE A 231 -6.18 -13.90 -0.56
N ILE A 232 -6.67 -13.92 -1.82
CA ILE A 232 -5.84 -14.22 -2.99
C ILE A 232 -4.74 -13.16 -3.17
N ASN A 233 -5.06 -11.88 -2.99
CA ASN A 233 -4.09 -10.79 -3.10
C ASN A 233 -3.02 -10.88 -2.00
N ILE A 234 -3.39 -11.27 -0.77
CA ILE A 234 -2.44 -11.50 0.32
C ILE A 234 -1.46 -12.63 -0.03
N VAL A 235 -1.98 -13.76 -0.50
CA VAL A 235 -1.14 -14.92 -0.88
C VAL A 235 -0.20 -14.55 -2.02
N LEU A 236 -0.71 -13.88 -3.06
CA LEU A 236 0.12 -13.41 -4.17
C LEU A 236 1.18 -12.40 -3.71
N ALA A 237 0.84 -11.45 -2.84
CA ALA A 237 1.80 -10.52 -2.26
C ALA A 237 2.91 -11.24 -1.47
N ALA A 238 2.56 -12.28 -0.70
CA ALA A 238 3.55 -13.10 0.00
C ALA A 238 4.50 -13.83 -0.97
N VAL A 239 3.97 -14.35 -2.09
CA VAL A 239 4.78 -14.97 -3.15
C VAL A 239 5.74 -13.96 -3.78
N TRP A 240 5.31 -12.73 -4.04
CA TRP A 240 6.18 -11.66 -4.56
C TRP A 240 7.34 -11.35 -3.62
N ILE A 241 7.04 -11.18 -2.33
CA ILE A 241 8.06 -10.91 -1.31
C ILE A 241 9.05 -12.08 -1.23
N ALA A 242 8.55 -13.32 -1.22
CA ALA A 242 9.39 -14.52 -1.19
C ALA A 242 10.30 -14.62 -2.43
N ALA A 243 9.79 -14.29 -3.63
CA ALA A 243 10.58 -14.27 -4.85
C ALA A 243 11.72 -13.25 -4.79
N ILE A 244 11.44 -12.02 -4.35
CA ILE A 244 12.46 -10.97 -4.19
C ILE A 244 13.52 -11.37 -3.17
N LEU A 245 13.10 -11.91 -2.01
CA LEU A 245 14.03 -12.41 -0.98
C LEU A 245 14.89 -13.56 -1.52
N GLY A 246 14.31 -14.46 -2.31
CA GLY A 246 15.04 -15.54 -2.98
C GLY A 246 16.13 -15.03 -3.92
N ILE A 247 15.81 -14.02 -4.75
CA ILE A 247 16.79 -13.35 -5.61
C ILE A 247 17.93 -12.76 -4.78
N PHE A 248 17.61 -12.02 -3.71
CA PHE A 248 18.62 -11.44 -2.83
C PHE A 248 19.48 -12.49 -2.13
N ALA A 249 18.90 -13.61 -1.70
CA ALA A 249 19.63 -14.70 -1.07
C ALA A 249 20.64 -15.34 -2.04
N VAL A 250 20.25 -15.59 -3.30
CA VAL A 250 21.13 -16.10 -4.34
C VAL A 250 22.27 -15.12 -4.63
N LEU A 251 21.95 -13.83 -4.78
CA LEU A 251 22.95 -12.79 -5.01
C LEU A 251 23.93 -12.64 -3.84
N LYS A 252 23.45 -12.78 -2.60
CA LYS A 252 24.29 -12.74 -1.40
C LYS A 252 25.26 -13.93 -1.37
N ARG A 253 24.75 -15.15 -1.62
CA ARG A 253 25.57 -16.37 -1.64
C ARG A 253 26.67 -16.30 -2.72
N LYS A 254 26.33 -15.83 -3.92
CA LYS A 254 27.30 -15.59 -5.01
C LYS A 254 28.37 -14.58 -4.60
N LYS A 255 28.00 -13.50 -3.89
CA LYS A 255 28.97 -12.51 -3.39
C LYS A 255 29.96 -13.12 -2.41
N GLU A 256 29.46 -13.91 -1.45
CA GLU A 256 30.28 -14.54 -0.42
C GLU A 256 31.29 -15.54 -1.03
N GLN A 257 30.89 -16.31 -2.04
CA GLN A 257 31.78 -17.23 -2.77
C GLN A 257 32.95 -16.53 -3.49
N LEU A 258 32.71 -15.35 -4.06
CA LEU A 258 33.78 -14.56 -4.69
C LEU A 258 34.75 -14.02 -3.65
N GLN A 259 34.24 -13.54 -2.51
CA GLN A 259 35.07 -13.03 -1.42
C GLN A 259 35.96 -14.09 -0.78
N THR A 260 35.48 -15.33 -0.63
CA THR A 260 36.29 -16.43 -0.10
C THR A 260 37.39 -16.88 -1.07
N SER A 261 37.08 -16.88 -2.37
CA SER A 261 38.05 -17.25 -3.42
C SER A 261 39.20 -16.23 -3.52
N ASP A 262 38.91 -14.94 -3.33
CA ASP A 262 39.93 -13.89 -3.28
C ASP A 262 40.85 -13.99 -2.05
N THR A 263 40.36 -14.53 -0.92
CA THR A 263 41.17 -14.73 0.30
C THR A 263 42.05 -15.98 0.28
N GLU A 264 41.68 -17.02 -0.48
CA GLU A 264 42.48 -18.25 -0.62
C GLU A 264 43.55 -18.14 -1.74
N GLY A 265 43.43 -17.15 -2.64
CA GLY A 265 44.36 -16.88 -3.74
C GLY A 265 45.58 -16.01 -3.40
N VAL A 266 45.88 -15.77 -2.11
CA VAL A 266 47.05 -15.01 -1.62
C VAL A 266 48.01 -15.92 -0.86
#